data_AF-A0A7S8ESL9-F1
#
_entry.id   AF-A0A7S8ESL9-F1
#
_cell.length_a   1.000
_cell.length_b   1.000
_cell.length_c   1.000
_cell.angle_alpha   90.00
_cell.angle_beta   90.00
_cell.angle_gamma   90.00
#
_symmetry.space_group_name_H-M   'P 1'
#
loop_
_entity.id
_entity.type
_entity.pdbx_description
1 polymer ?
#
loop_
_entity_poly.entity_id
_entity_poly.type
_entity_poly.pdbx_seq_one_letter_code
_entity_poly.pdbx_strand_id
1 'polypeptide(L)'
;MARRPKRSHNGGPPLDEYKGPPWGKGDPYIFLAWQAAHAKAWKPPSREITLARMGKAERLGLTYEEYTLEILERGRHLQEEDTERISAIKAARRRRRVRALD
;
A
#
# COMPACT_ATOMS: atom_id res chain seq x y z
N MET A 1 17.29 -15.70 44.60
CA MET A 1 18.57 -15.92 43.91
C MET A 1 18.33 -15.95 42.40
N ALA A 2 19.00 -15.11 41.62
CA ALA A 2 18.83 -15.09 40.16
C ALA A 2 19.31 -16.43 39.57
N ARG A 3 18.47 -17.11 38.78
CA ARG A 3 18.83 -18.38 38.11
C ARG A 3 20.06 -18.13 37.23
N ARG A 4 21.11 -18.93 37.39
CA ARG A 4 22.27 -18.91 36.48
C ARG A 4 21.75 -19.11 35.04
N PRO A 5 22.12 -18.23 34.10
CA PRO A 5 21.73 -18.40 32.70
C PRO A 5 22.28 -19.74 32.20
N LYS A 6 21.46 -20.48 31.44
CA LYS A 6 21.90 -21.71 30.79
C LYS A 6 23.05 -21.35 29.83
N ARG A 7 23.95 -22.30 29.58
CA ARG A 7 25.19 -22.14 28.79
C ARG A 7 24.98 -21.53 27.38
N SER A 8 23.76 -21.50 26.87
CA SER A 8 23.35 -20.92 25.59
C SER A 8 22.71 -19.52 25.66
N HIS A 9 22.71 -18.86 26.83
CA HIS A 9 22.14 -17.52 27.01
C HIS A 9 23.24 -16.49 27.23
N ASN A 10 23.16 -15.37 26.51
CA ASN A 10 24.11 -14.26 26.58
C ASN A 10 23.88 -13.30 27.77
N GLY A 11 22.90 -13.57 28.64
CA GLY A 11 22.61 -12.73 29.81
C GLY A 11 22.24 -11.28 29.46
N GLY A 12 21.80 -11.04 28.22
CA GLY A 12 21.39 -9.70 27.77
C GLY A 12 20.22 -9.17 28.60
N PRO A 13 20.02 -7.84 28.62
CA PRO A 13 18.92 -7.22 29.35
C PRO A 13 17.59 -7.87 28.95
N PRO A 14 16.67 -8.07 29.92
CA PRO A 14 15.33 -8.53 29.63
C PRO A 14 14.71 -7.70 28.49
N LEU A 15 14.15 -8.38 27.49
CA LEU A 15 13.44 -7.73 26.40
C LEU A 15 12.00 -7.43 26.85
N ASP A 16 11.84 -6.60 27.86
CA ASP A 16 10.54 -6.32 28.49
C ASP A 16 9.54 -5.71 27.47
N GLU A 17 10.06 -5.08 26.41
CA GLU A 17 9.28 -4.47 25.33
C GLU A 17 9.12 -5.36 24.09
N TYR A 18 9.74 -6.55 24.07
CA TYR A 18 9.63 -7.43 22.91
C TYR A 18 8.28 -8.13 22.90
N LYS A 19 7.39 -7.64 22.03
CA LYS A 19 6.04 -8.18 21.82
C LYS A 19 6.00 -9.52 21.07
N GLY A 20 7.16 -10.15 20.86
CA GLY A 20 7.30 -11.32 20.01
C GLY A 20 7.58 -10.96 18.55
N PRO A 21 7.83 -11.97 17.71
CA PRO A 21 8.10 -11.73 16.31
C PRO A 21 6.85 -11.20 15.58
N PRO A 22 7.01 -10.41 14.51
CA PRO A 22 5.88 -9.83 13.77
C PRO A 22 5.02 -10.89 13.05
N TRP A 23 5.56 -12.10 12.82
CA TRP A 23 4.81 -13.25 12.30
C TRP A 23 4.05 -14.04 13.37
N GLY A 24 4.14 -13.67 14.65
CA GLY A 24 3.43 -14.32 15.76
C GLY A 24 3.71 -15.83 15.83
N LYS A 25 2.64 -16.63 15.88
CA LYS A 25 2.69 -18.11 15.85
C LYS A 25 2.76 -18.70 14.43
N GLY A 26 2.78 -17.86 13.41
CA GLY A 26 2.83 -18.27 12.02
C GLY A 26 4.24 -18.62 11.55
N ASP A 27 4.34 -19.03 10.29
CA ASP A 27 5.60 -19.37 9.66
C ASP A 27 6.40 -18.09 9.30
N PRO A 28 7.66 -17.95 9.74
CA PRO A 28 8.48 -16.76 9.47
C PRO A 28 8.76 -16.57 7.98
N TYR A 29 8.94 -17.65 7.23
CA TYR A 29 9.19 -17.60 5.80
C TYR A 29 7.97 -17.07 5.04
N ILE A 30 6.76 -17.54 5.38
CA ILE A 30 5.51 -17.04 4.77
C ILE A 30 5.35 -15.53 5.01
N PHE A 31 5.59 -15.07 6.25
CA PHE A 31 5.48 -13.65 6.57
C PHE A 31 6.48 -12.80 5.78
N LEU A 32 7.76 -13.19 5.75
CA LEU A 32 8.79 -12.44 5.04
C LEU A 32 8.57 -12.46 3.52
N ALA A 33 8.11 -13.59 2.96
CA ALA A 33 7.75 -13.69 1.55
C ALA A 33 6.58 -12.76 1.20
N TRP A 34 5.53 -12.72 2.04
CA TRP A 34 4.43 -11.76 1.90
C TRP A 34 4.91 -10.31 1.98
N GLN A 35 5.73 -9.98 2.97
CA GLN A 35 6.26 -8.62 3.16
C GLN A 35 7.08 -8.17 1.94
N ALA A 36 7.92 -9.06 1.40
CA ALA A 36 8.70 -8.78 0.19
C ALA A 36 7.82 -8.63 -1.06
N ALA A 37 6.82 -9.50 -1.24
CA ALA A 37 5.87 -9.41 -2.35
C ALA A 37 5.06 -8.11 -2.29
N HIS A 38 4.59 -7.73 -1.10
CA HIS A 38 3.91 -6.46 -0.85
C HIS A 38 4.83 -5.29 -1.20
N ALA A 39 6.03 -5.22 -0.63
CA ALA A 39 6.99 -4.15 -0.93
C ALA A 39 7.32 -4.04 -2.43
N LYS A 40 7.42 -5.18 -3.13
CA LYS A 40 7.66 -5.21 -4.59
C LYS A 40 6.46 -4.69 -5.37
N ALA A 41 5.24 -5.08 -5.01
CA ALA A 41 4.02 -4.62 -5.66
C ALA A 41 3.79 -3.12 -5.48
N TRP A 42 4.14 -2.59 -4.30
CA TRP A 42 4.02 -1.18 -3.94
C TRP A 42 5.29 -0.38 -4.19
N LYS A 43 6.30 -0.96 -4.85
CA LYS A 43 7.51 -0.22 -5.22
C LYS A 43 7.08 0.92 -6.15
N PRO A 44 7.47 2.18 -5.85
CA PRO A 44 7.03 3.31 -6.64
C PRO A 44 7.48 3.11 -8.10
N PRO A 45 6.59 3.38 -9.06
CA PRO A 45 6.96 3.33 -10.47
C PRO A 45 8.07 4.33 -10.76
N SER A 46 8.78 4.15 -11.89
CA SER A 46 9.79 5.10 -12.31
C SER A 46 9.19 6.51 -12.43
N ARG A 47 10.00 7.55 -12.24
CA ARG A 47 9.58 8.95 -12.37
C ARG A 47 8.84 9.19 -13.69
N GLU A 48 9.34 8.61 -14.78
CA GLU A 48 8.74 8.72 -16.12
C GLU A 48 7.33 8.14 -16.16
N ILE A 49 7.10 6.97 -15.57
CA ILE A 49 5.77 6.37 -15.47
C ILE A 49 4.85 7.27 -14.64
N THR A 50 5.32 7.80 -13.51
CA THR A 50 4.54 8.73 -12.68
C THR A 50 4.13 9.97 -13.47
N LEU A 51 5.05 10.60 -14.20
CA LEU A 51 4.77 11.76 -15.05
C LEU A 51 3.79 11.42 -16.18
N ALA A 52 3.94 10.26 -16.82
CA ALA A 52 3.02 9.80 -17.86
C ALA A 52 1.60 9.57 -17.30
N ARG A 53 1.49 8.98 -16.11
CA ARG A 53 0.19 8.79 -15.42
C ARG A 53 -0.43 10.12 -15.01
N MET A 54 0.37 11.06 -14.53
CA MET A 54 -0.08 12.41 -14.18
C MET A 54 -0.62 13.14 -15.41
N GLY A 55 0.12 13.17 -16.52
CA GLY A 55 -0.36 13.79 -17.76
C GLY A 55 -1.63 13.13 -18.32
N LYS A 56 -1.78 11.81 -18.18
CA LYS A 56 -3.03 11.13 -18.53
C LYS A 56 -4.18 11.52 -17.60
N ALA A 57 -3.96 11.55 -16.29
CA ALA A 57 -4.97 11.96 -15.32
C ALA A 57 -5.46 13.40 -15.61
N GLU A 58 -4.53 14.32 -15.89
CA GLU A 58 -4.83 15.70 -16.25
C GLU A 58 -5.71 15.79 -17.50
N ARG A 59 -5.36 15.08 -18.59
CA ARG A 59 -6.18 15.04 -19.82
C ARG A 59 -7.61 14.55 -19.56
N LEU A 60 -7.77 13.55 -18.69
CA LEU A 60 -9.09 13.00 -18.36
C LEU A 60 -9.85 13.83 -17.29
N GLY A 61 -9.21 14.84 -16.69
CA GLY A 61 -9.77 15.62 -15.58
C GLY A 61 -9.91 14.83 -14.28
N LEU A 62 -9.03 13.85 -14.07
CA LEU A 62 -8.93 13.00 -12.90
C LEU A 62 -7.73 13.43 -12.03
N THR A 63 -7.76 13.08 -10.74
CA THR A 63 -6.53 13.16 -9.92
C THR A 63 -5.59 12.02 -10.27
N TYR A 64 -4.29 12.21 -9.96
CA TYR A 64 -3.30 11.14 -10.11
C TYR A 64 -3.70 9.86 -9.37
N GLU A 65 -4.24 10.01 -8.16
CA GLU A 65 -4.71 8.90 -7.32
C GLU A 65 -5.87 8.16 -7.99
N GLU A 66 -6.89 8.88 -8.47
CA GLU A 66 -8.05 8.29 -9.16
C GLU A 66 -7.64 7.49 -10.40
N TYR A 67 -6.77 8.05 -11.24
CA TYR A 67 -6.27 7.36 -12.41
C TYR A 67 -5.37 6.16 -12.05
N THR A 68 -4.55 6.29 -11.01
CA THR A 68 -3.64 5.22 -10.56
C THR A 68 -4.41 4.04 -9.96
N LEU A 69 -5.51 4.29 -9.24
CA LEU A 69 -6.34 3.22 -8.69
C LEU A 69 -7.03 2.39 -9.78
N GLU A 70 -7.38 2.96 -10.93
CA GLU A 70 -7.89 2.18 -12.06
C GLU A 70 -6.84 1.19 -12.60
N ILE A 71 -5.56 1.57 -12.58
CA ILE A 71 -4.45 0.68 -12.97
C ILE A 71 -4.21 -0.37 -11.89
N LEU A 72 -4.09 0.04 -10.62
CA LEU A 72 -3.67 -0.84 -9.54
C LEU A 72 -4.76 -1.83 -9.10
N GLU A 73 -6.00 -1.39 -8.97
CA GLU A 73 -7.10 -2.25 -8.50
C GLU A 73 -7.79 -3.00 -9.63
N ARG A 74 -7.91 -2.37 -10.81
CA ARG A 74 -8.73 -2.87 -11.92
C ARG A 74 -7.92 -3.31 -13.13
N GLY A 75 -6.62 -3.02 -13.17
CA GLY A 75 -5.76 -3.31 -14.32
C GLY A 75 -6.13 -2.50 -15.57
N ARG A 76 -6.90 -1.41 -15.44
CA ARG A 76 -7.43 -0.66 -16.58
C ARG A 76 -6.67 0.65 -16.78
N HIS A 77 -6.18 0.84 -17.99
CA HIS A 77 -5.64 2.11 -18.45
C HIS A 77 -6.73 2.92 -19.14
N LEU A 78 -7.28 3.91 -18.43
CA LEU A 78 -8.35 4.74 -18.98
C LEU A 78 -7.91 5.52 -20.23
N GLN A 79 -8.78 5.53 -21.24
CA GLN A 79 -8.69 6.37 -22.43
C GLN A 79 -9.78 7.45 -22.42
N GLU A 80 -9.74 8.37 -23.38
CA GLU A 80 -10.72 9.45 -23.50
C GLU A 80 -12.14 8.93 -23.81
N GLU A 81 -12.23 7.76 -24.46
CA GLU A 81 -13.47 7.09 -24.82
C GLU A 81 -14.16 6.45 -23.60
N ASP A 82 -13.46 6.25 -22.47
CA ASP A 82 -14.00 5.67 -21.24
C ASP A 82 -14.89 6.66 -20.45
N THR A 83 -15.71 7.41 -21.17
CA THR A 83 -16.52 8.55 -20.71
C THR A 83 -17.43 8.18 -19.53
N GLU A 84 -18.10 7.03 -19.60
CA GLU A 84 -18.97 6.54 -18.53
C GLU A 84 -18.19 6.30 -17.24
N ARG A 85 -17.03 5.63 -17.32
CA ARG A 85 -16.20 5.33 -16.15
C ARG A 85 -15.61 6.61 -15.56
N ILE A 86 -15.12 7.51 -16.40
CA ILE A 86 -14.59 8.81 -15.99
C ILE A 86 -15.66 9.63 -15.27
N SER A 87 -16.88 9.67 -15.81
CA SER A 87 -18.00 10.39 -15.19
C SER A 87 -18.39 9.78 -13.83
N ALA A 88 -18.40 8.45 -13.70
CA ALA A 88 -18.65 7.76 -12.45
C ALA A 88 -17.61 8.10 -11.37
N ILE A 89 -16.32 8.15 -11.74
CA ILE A 89 -15.23 8.55 -10.82
C ILE A 89 -15.44 10.00 -10.35
N LYS A 90 -15.68 10.92 -11.28
CA LYS A 90 -15.95 12.34 -10.97
C LYS A 90 -17.17 12.50 -10.06
N ALA A 91 -18.24 11.74 -10.28
CA ALA A 91 -19.42 11.74 -9.43
C ALA A 91 -19.13 11.20 -8.02
N ALA A 92 -18.35 10.12 -7.90
CA ALA A 92 -17.93 9.59 -6.61
C ALA A 92 -17.08 10.59 -5.81
N ARG A 93 -16.17 11.31 -6.47
CA ARG A 93 -15.42 12.42 -5.86
C ARG A 93 -16.36 13.51 -5.33
N ARG A 94 -17.35 13.92 -6.13
CA ARG A 94 -18.34 14.92 -5.71
C ARG A 94 -19.10 14.47 -4.46
N ARG A 95 -19.58 13.22 -4.43
CA ARG A 95 -20.28 12.65 -3.25
C ARG A 95 -19.41 12.65 -2.00
N ARG A 96 -18.14 12.25 -2.12
CA ARG A 96 -17.18 12.27 -1.00
C ARG A 96 -16.96 13.70 -0.47
N ARG A 97 -16.87 14.68 -1.37
CA ARG A 97 -16.72 16.09 -0.99
C ARG A 97 -17.95 16.62 -0.25
N VAL A 98 -19.16 16.29 -0.71
CA VAL A 98 -20.41 16.68 -0.02
C VAL A 98 -20.44 16.09 1.39
N ARG A 99 -20.22 14.78 1.52
CA ARG A 99 -20.19 14.10 2.82
C ARG A 99 -19.15 14.67 3.79
N ALA A 100 -18.04 15.23 3.30
CA ALA A 100 -17.01 15.83 4.14
C ALA A 100 -17.37 17.24 4.66
N LEU A 101 -18.42 17.85 4.11
CA LEU A 101 -18.93 19.16 4.53
C LEU A 101 -20.15 19.06 5.46
N ASP A 102 -20.74 17.86 5.58
CA ASP A 102 -21.80 17.50 6.53
C ASP A 102 -21.18 17.01 7.86
#